data_AF-A0A6J4L2C5-F1
#
_entry.id   AF-A0A6J4L2C5-F1
#
_cell.length_a   1.000
_cell.length_b   1.000
_cell.length_c   1.000
_cell.angle_alpha   90.00
_cell.angle_beta   90.00
_cell.angle_gamma   90.00
#
_symmetry.space_group_name_H-M   'P 1'
#
loop_
_entity.id
_entity.type
_entity.pdbx_description
1 polymer ?
#
loop_
_entity_poly.entity_id
_entity_poly.type
_entity_poly.pdbx_seq_one_letter_code
_entity_poly.pdbx_strand_id
1 'polypeptide(L)'
;MSVSGIESLPGLGAGLGALNAGLPFGADAAQATTQPATGPSGPTGPAFADLVTNGLEGLEAMNDRTDRLAVGAATGDLGAIHDYTIAATETSVATQLTVAVRNKAVEAFTEIMRMQV
;
A
#
# COMPACT_ATOMS: atom_id res chain seq x y z
N MET A 1 25.45 -31.88 13.54
CA MET A 1 24.54 -30.94 14.23
C MET A 1 25.27 -30.54 15.52
N SER A 2 26.28 -29.65 15.55
CA SER A 2 26.33 -28.24 15.09
C SER A 2 25.09 -27.52 15.63
N VAL A 3 25.17 -26.57 16.56
CA VAL A 3 25.89 -25.27 16.50
C VAL A 3 26.11 -24.81 17.97
N SER A 4 27.34 -24.69 18.48
CA SER A 4 28.20 -23.48 18.53
C SER A 4 27.49 -22.22 19.05
N GLY A 5 27.93 -21.66 20.18
CA GLY A 5 27.59 -20.28 20.55
C GLY A 5 27.40 -19.95 22.04
N ILE A 6 28.00 -20.71 22.95
CA ILE A 6 28.27 -20.24 24.31
C ILE A 6 29.45 -19.26 24.27
N GLU A 7 29.23 -18.09 24.90
CA GLU A 7 30.16 -17.41 25.81
C GLU A 7 31.64 -17.37 25.37
N SER A 8 32.31 -16.23 25.24
CA SER A 8 32.39 -15.19 26.26
C SER A 8 33.48 -14.18 25.86
N LEU A 9 33.14 -12.92 26.07
CA LEU A 9 33.94 -11.81 26.60
C LEU A 9 35.20 -11.28 25.87
N PRO A 10 35.39 -9.95 25.97
CA PRO A 10 36.37 -9.18 25.21
C PRO A 10 37.71 -9.11 25.94
N GLY A 11 38.80 -9.01 25.17
CA GLY A 11 40.06 -8.49 25.70
C GLY A 11 41.00 -9.51 26.35
N LEU A 12 41.57 -10.39 25.53
CA LEU A 12 42.95 -10.85 25.69
C LEU A 12 43.71 -10.22 24.52
N GLY A 13 44.39 -9.09 24.74
CA GLY A 13 45.80 -9.13 25.11
C GLY A 13 46.61 -9.33 23.83
N ALA A 14 46.77 -8.30 23.01
CA ALA A 14 47.92 -7.41 23.07
C ALA A 14 49.26 -8.17 22.99
N GLY A 15 49.79 -8.26 21.77
CA GLY A 15 51.21 -8.34 21.47
C GLY A 15 51.87 -9.70 21.63
N LEU A 16 52.42 -10.23 20.52
CA LEU A 16 53.87 -10.46 20.36
C LEU A 16 54.16 -11.34 19.13
N GLY A 17 54.97 -10.80 18.22
CA GLY A 17 55.76 -11.55 17.23
C GLY A 17 55.09 -11.70 15.87
N ALA A 18 55.24 -10.75 14.93
CA ALA A 18 56.38 -10.68 14.00
C ALA A 18 56.63 -12.06 13.34
N LEU A 19 56.39 -12.26 12.04
CA LEU A 19 57.26 -11.80 10.94
C LEU A 19 56.57 -12.11 9.60
N ASN A 20 56.94 -11.34 8.58
CA ASN A 20 56.73 -11.53 7.14
C ASN A 20 55.49 -10.84 6.55
N ALA A 21 55.57 -9.52 6.35
CA ALA A 21 56.20 -8.87 5.18
C ALA A 21 55.39 -9.10 3.89
N GLY A 22 54.51 -8.13 3.63
CA GLY A 22 53.72 -8.03 2.40
C GLY A 22 53.08 -6.65 2.23
N LEU A 23 53.78 -5.61 2.72
CA LEU A 23 53.59 -4.18 2.45
C LEU A 23 52.44 -3.43 3.15
N PRO A 24 52.66 -2.13 3.44
CA PRO A 24 52.23 -1.52 4.69
C PRO A 24 51.14 -0.44 4.52
N PHE A 25 50.35 -0.31 5.59
CA PHE A 25 49.66 0.91 6.03
C PHE A 25 48.48 1.40 5.18
N GLY A 26 47.33 1.80 5.72
CA GLY A 26 47.04 2.22 7.10
C GLY A 26 45.58 1.94 7.49
N ALA A 27 45.40 1.89 8.81
CA ALA A 27 44.14 1.72 9.50
C ALA A 27 43.21 2.91 9.27
N ASP A 28 41.90 2.63 9.13
CA ASP A 28 40.90 3.44 9.81
C ASP A 28 39.69 2.59 10.19
N ALA A 29 39.10 2.97 11.31
CA ALA A 29 38.18 2.19 12.12
C ALA A 29 36.76 2.10 11.52
N ALA A 30 36.06 1.04 11.96
CA ALA A 30 34.64 1.05 12.29
C ALA A 30 33.71 1.96 11.47
N GLN A 31 33.04 1.40 10.48
CA GLN A 31 31.65 1.77 10.18
C GLN A 31 30.81 0.51 9.99
N ALA A 32 30.28 0.02 11.11
CA ALA A 32 29.03 -0.70 11.10
C ALA A 32 27.95 0.27 10.60
N THR A 33 27.58 0.17 9.33
CA THR A 33 26.47 0.93 8.76
C THR A 33 25.17 0.35 9.30
N THR A 34 24.65 0.95 10.38
CA THR A 34 23.26 0.80 10.81
C THR A 34 22.36 1.45 9.76
N GLN A 35 21.85 0.62 8.86
CA GLN A 35 20.81 1.01 7.91
C GLN A 35 19.53 1.36 8.71
N PRO A 36 18.93 2.56 8.54
CA PRO A 36 17.69 2.88 9.20
C PRO A 36 16.60 1.95 8.66
N ALA A 37 15.87 1.28 9.55
CA ALA A 37 14.64 0.59 9.19
C ALA A 37 13.65 1.63 8.65
N THR A 38 13.45 1.65 7.33
CA THR A 38 12.28 2.28 6.71
C THR A 38 11.04 1.62 7.31
N GLY A 39 10.34 2.36 8.19
CA GLY A 39 8.97 2.03 8.58
C GLY A 39 8.09 1.89 7.33
N PRO A 40 6.92 1.24 7.45
CA PRO A 40 6.05 0.97 6.31
C PRO A 40 5.76 2.29 5.60
N SER A 41 6.31 2.42 4.38
CA SER A 41 6.00 3.51 3.48
C SER A 41 4.59 3.27 2.98
N GLY A 42 3.60 3.71 3.75
CA GLY A 42 2.24 3.86 3.24
C GLY A 42 2.27 4.81 2.05
N PRO A 43 1.45 4.61 1.01
CA PRO A 43 1.43 5.47 -0.17
C PRO A 43 1.26 6.92 0.28
N THR A 44 2.33 7.70 0.19
CA THR A 44 2.36 9.09 0.63
C THR A 44 2.09 9.95 -0.59
N GLY A 45 0.81 10.30 -0.79
CA GLY A 45 0.35 11.12 -1.92
C GLY A 45 0.23 10.38 -3.26
N PRO A 46 -0.21 11.11 -4.29
CA PRO A 46 -1.09 10.79 -5.45
C PRO A 46 -1.89 9.47 -5.53
N ALA A 47 -1.36 8.34 -5.05
CA ALA A 47 -1.90 7.01 -5.34
C ALA A 47 -3.36 6.80 -4.91
N PHE A 48 -3.78 7.31 -3.75
CA PHE A 48 -5.18 7.19 -3.33
C PHE A 48 -6.12 8.06 -4.18
N ALA A 49 -5.69 9.27 -4.54
CA ALA A 49 -6.49 10.17 -5.38
C ALA A 49 -6.67 9.59 -6.78
N ASP A 50 -5.62 8.98 -7.35
CA ASP A 50 -5.71 8.24 -8.61
C ASP A 50 -6.67 7.05 -8.49
N LEU A 51 -6.57 6.23 -7.43
CA LEU A 51 -7.47 5.10 -7.22
C LEU A 51 -8.94 5.52 -7.08
N VAL A 52 -9.21 6.62 -6.38
CA VAL A 52 -10.57 7.18 -6.25
C VAL A 52 -11.06 7.70 -7.59
N THR A 53 -10.24 8.44 -8.33
CA THR A 53 -10.61 8.95 -9.66
C THR A 53 -10.94 7.81 -10.62
N ASN A 54 -10.07 6.80 -10.72
CA ASN A 54 -10.31 5.60 -11.52
C ASN A 54 -11.57 4.85 -11.07
N GLY A 55 -11.82 4.77 -9.76
CA GLY A 55 -13.03 4.15 -9.21
C GLY A 55 -14.31 4.89 -9.58
N LEU A 56 -14.27 6.23 -9.59
CA LEU A 56 -15.40 7.07 -10.00
C LEU A 56 -15.66 6.98 -11.51
N GLU A 57 -14.61 6.98 -12.33
CA GLU A 57 -14.74 6.73 -13.78
C GLU A 57 -15.34 5.34 -14.06
N GLY A 58 -14.95 4.33 -13.29
CA GLY A 58 -15.54 2.99 -13.35
C GLY A 58 -17.02 2.98 -12.96
N LEU A 59 -17.41 3.73 -11.93
CA LEU A 59 -18.82 3.87 -11.54
C LEU A 59 -19.65 4.57 -12.63
N GLU A 60 -19.11 5.60 -13.27
CA GLU A 60 -19.77 6.30 -14.37
C GLU A 60 -19.98 5.38 -15.57
N ALA A 61 -18.97 4.57 -15.92
CA ALA A 61 -19.10 3.55 -16.96
C ALA A 61 -20.17 2.49 -16.64
N MET A 62 -20.31 2.10 -15.37
CA MET A 62 -21.36 1.18 -14.91
C MET A 62 -22.75 1.81 -15.00
N ASN A 63 -22.88 3.09 -14.63
CA ASN A 63 -24.14 3.82 -14.74
C ASN A 63 -24.57 3.94 -16.21
N ASP A 64 -23.66 4.36 -17.10
CA ASP A 64 -23.89 4.45 -18.54
C ASP A 64 -24.36 3.13 -19.16
N ARG A 65 -23.74 2.01 -18.73
CA ARG A 65 -24.13 0.67 -19.18
C ARG A 65 -25.55 0.34 -18.73
N THR A 66 -25.88 0.62 -17.48
CA THR A 66 -27.23 0.40 -16.92
C THR A 66 -28.27 1.21 -17.70
N ASP A 67 -27.99 2.47 -18.02
CA ASP A 67 -28.90 3.32 -18.77
C ASP A 67 -29.14 2.83 -20.21
N ARG A 68 -28.09 2.36 -20.89
CA ARG A 68 -28.23 1.76 -22.24
C ARG A 68 -29.09 0.50 -22.21
N LEU A 69 -28.89 -0.35 -21.19
CA LEU A 69 -29.69 -1.56 -21.00
C LEU A 69 -31.13 -1.23 -20.60
N ALA A 70 -31.36 -0.16 -19.84
CA ALA A 70 -32.70 0.31 -19.49
C ALA A 70 -33.51 0.70 -20.73
N VAL A 71 -32.87 1.41 -21.68
CA VAL A 71 -33.49 1.76 -22.96
C VAL A 71 -33.80 0.49 -23.78
N GLY A 72 -32.85 -0.45 -23.87
CA GLY A 72 -33.06 -1.72 -24.59
C GLY A 72 -34.19 -2.57 -23.99
N ALA A 73 -34.24 -2.67 -22.66
CA ALA A 73 -35.30 -3.37 -21.94
C ALA A 73 -36.67 -2.71 -22.15
N ALA A 74 -36.74 -1.38 -22.15
CA ALA A 74 -37.97 -0.64 -22.43
C ALA A 74 -38.47 -0.81 -23.88
N THR A 75 -37.57 -1.06 -24.83
CA THR A 75 -37.92 -1.35 -26.24
C THR A 75 -38.37 -2.79 -26.49
N GLY A 76 -38.33 -3.66 -25.49
CA GLY A 76 -38.86 -5.03 -25.56
C GLY A 76 -37.86 -6.12 -25.92
N ASP A 77 -36.56 -5.89 -25.72
CA ASP A 77 -35.56 -6.95 -25.86
C ASP A 77 -35.57 -7.89 -24.64
N LEU A 78 -35.97 -9.16 -24.84
CA LEU A 78 -36.08 -10.16 -23.77
C LEU A 78 -34.71 -10.51 -23.15
N GLY A 79 -33.60 -10.26 -23.86
CA GLY A 79 -32.24 -10.45 -23.34
C GLY A 79 -31.82 -9.33 -22.37
N ALA A 80 -32.14 -8.09 -22.71
CA ALA A 80 -31.72 -6.91 -21.95
C ALA A 80 -32.29 -6.82 -20.53
N ILE A 81 -33.43 -7.46 -20.21
CA ILE A 81 -34.05 -7.33 -18.86
C ILE A 81 -33.20 -8.00 -17.77
N HIS A 82 -32.62 -9.17 -18.05
CA HIS A 82 -31.76 -9.86 -17.08
C HIS A 82 -30.46 -9.08 -16.86
N ASP A 83 -29.82 -8.67 -17.97
CA ASP A 83 -28.59 -7.88 -17.94
C ASP A 83 -28.81 -6.51 -17.30
N TYR A 84 -29.95 -5.86 -17.55
CA TYR A 84 -30.34 -4.61 -16.90
C TYR A 84 -30.48 -4.79 -15.40
N THR A 85 -31.16 -5.85 -14.95
CA THR A 85 -31.38 -6.09 -13.52
C THR A 85 -30.05 -6.34 -12.80
N ILE A 86 -29.13 -7.08 -13.43
CA ILE A 86 -27.78 -7.29 -12.90
C ILE A 86 -27.02 -5.96 -12.85
N ALA A 87 -26.94 -5.24 -13.97
CA ALA A 87 -26.22 -3.97 -14.06
C ALA A 87 -26.76 -2.91 -13.08
N ALA A 88 -28.09 -2.83 -12.93
CA ALA A 88 -28.73 -1.95 -11.96
C ALA A 88 -28.37 -2.32 -10.52
N THR A 89 -28.32 -3.61 -10.20
CA THR A 89 -27.91 -4.09 -8.87
C THR A 89 -26.44 -3.77 -8.60
N GLU A 90 -25.55 -4.04 -9.56
CA GLU A 90 -24.12 -3.71 -9.47
C GLU A 90 -23.91 -2.20 -9.27
N THR A 91 -24.58 -1.37 -10.07
CA THR A 91 -24.50 0.10 -10.00
C THR A 91 -25.02 0.62 -8.66
N SER A 92 -26.12 0.06 -8.15
CA SER A 92 -26.64 0.40 -6.83
C SER A 92 -25.64 0.09 -5.72
N VAL A 93 -25.07 -1.12 -5.71
CA VAL A 93 -24.10 -1.54 -4.68
C VAL A 93 -22.81 -0.71 -4.78
N ALA A 94 -22.31 -0.44 -5.98
CA ALA A 94 -21.13 0.39 -6.18
C ALA A 94 -21.36 1.84 -5.73
N THR A 95 -22.54 2.41 -6.00
CA THR A 95 -22.91 3.75 -5.51
C THR A 95 -22.95 3.79 -3.98
N GLN A 96 -23.51 2.76 -3.34
CA GLN A 96 -23.52 2.64 -1.87
C GLN A 96 -22.10 2.57 -1.30
N LEU A 97 -21.21 1.79 -1.94
CA LEU A 97 -19.80 1.72 -1.57
C LEU A 97 -19.12 3.09 -1.67
N THR A 98 -19.34 3.82 -2.77
CA THR A 98 -18.77 5.17 -2.95
C THR A 98 -19.23 6.13 -1.86
N VAL A 99 -20.50 6.08 -1.47
CA VAL A 99 -21.02 6.88 -0.33
C VAL A 99 -20.35 6.47 0.98
N ALA A 100 -20.16 5.18 1.23
CA ALA A 100 -19.48 4.70 2.43
C ALA A 100 -18.01 5.18 2.49
N VAL A 101 -17.29 5.12 1.37
CA VAL A 101 -15.91 5.63 1.28
C VAL A 101 -15.86 7.14 1.48
N ARG A 102 -16.78 7.90 0.87
CA ARG A 102 -16.90 9.35 1.08
C ARG A 102 -17.12 9.68 2.56
N ASN A 103 -18.04 8.99 3.22
CA ASN A 103 -18.32 9.21 4.64
C ASN A 103 -17.06 8.94 5.49
N LYS A 104 -16.35 7.84 5.21
CA LYS A 104 -15.10 7.50 5.91
C LYS A 104 -14.00 8.55 5.69
N ALA A 105 -13.90 9.10 4.48
CA ALA A 105 -12.93 10.16 4.18
C ALA A 105 -13.23 11.45 4.98
N VAL A 106 -14.50 11.82 5.11
CA VAL A 106 -14.92 12.99 5.92
C VAL A 106 -14.67 12.75 7.41
N GLU A 107 -14.96 11.56 7.92
CA GLU A 107 -14.63 11.18 9.29
C GLU A 107 -13.13 11.27 9.57
N ALA A 108 -12.30 10.72 8.69
CA ALA A 108 -10.84 10.75 8.83
C ALA A 108 -10.29 12.18 8.82
N PHE A 109 -10.80 13.05 7.93
CA PHE A 109 -10.44 14.46 7.93
C PHE A 109 -10.84 15.16 9.24
N THR A 110 -12.05 14.89 9.72
CA THR A 110 -12.55 15.45 10.99
C THR A 110 -11.68 15.00 12.16
N GLU A 111 -11.28 13.73 12.21
CA GLU A 111 -10.41 13.19 13.26
C GLU A 111 -9.02 13.83 13.27
N ILE A 112 -8.40 14.03 12.09
CA ILE A 112 -7.10 14.71 11.97
C ILE A 112 -7.17 16.13 12.55
N MET A 113 -8.24 16.87 12.25
CA MET A 113 -8.45 18.22 12.80
C MET A 113 -8.65 18.21 14.32
N ARG A 114 -9.25 17.15 14.88
CA ARG A 114 -9.44 16.99 16.33
C ARG A 114 -8.16 16.58 17.07
N MET A 115 -7.19 15.96 16.40
CA MET A 115 -5.87 15.66 16.97
C MET A 115 -4.93 16.87 17.05
N GLN A 116 -5.17 17.91 16.26
CA GLN A 116 -4.25 19.05 16.10
C GLN A 116 -4.61 20.29 16.95
N VAL A 117 -5.74 20.28 17.66
CA VAL A 117 -6.13 21.36 18.58
C VAL A 117 -5.66 21.11 20.01
#